data_AF-A0A7C9AGD0-F1
#
_entry.id   AF-A0A7C9AGD0-F1
#
_cell.length_a   1.000
_cell.length_b   1.000
_cell.length_c   1.000
_cell.angle_alpha   90.00
_cell.angle_beta   90.00
_cell.angle_gamma   90.00
#
_symmetry.space_group_name_H-M   'P 1'
#
loop_
_entity.id
_entity.type
_entity.pdbx_description
1 polymer ?
#
loop_
_entity_poly.entity_id
_entity_poly.type
_entity_poly.pdbx_seq_one_letter_code
_entity_poly.pdbx_strand_id
1 'polypeptide(L)'
;MVHNAEACTFVLDTETKQWSDLPPLPVPRYAPATQLWRGRLHVMGGSGINRYTPEVEHWSLAVKDGKPLEKEWRSEIPIPRGGPHRACVVANDKLMVIGGQEGDFMAKPGSPIFKCSRRNEVVYDNVFMLDDEMVWKNLPPMPKPDSHIEFAWTLVNNSIVIAGGTTEKHPITKKMVLVWEIFRFDLNTLKWSVIGKLPYRVKTTLVGFWDGWLYFTSGQRDKGPDDPSPRKVIG
;
A
#
# COMPACT_ATOMS: atom_id res chain seq x y z
N MET A 1 3.43 -20.45 3.40
CA MET A 1 2.29 -19.91 2.64
C MET A 1 2.85 -19.22 1.41
N VAL A 2 2.39 -19.57 0.20
CA VAL A 2 2.80 -18.86 -1.01
C VAL A 2 1.81 -17.71 -1.19
N HIS A 3 2.27 -16.45 -1.12
CA HIS A 3 1.41 -15.30 -1.43
C HIS A 3 1.18 -15.26 -2.94
N ASN A 4 0.12 -15.93 -3.40
CA ASN A 4 -0.34 -15.88 -4.79
C ASN A 4 -1.24 -14.66 -4.99
N ALA A 5 -1.31 -14.14 -6.21
CA ALA A 5 -2.35 -13.19 -6.56
C ALA A 5 -3.72 -13.89 -6.51
N GLU A 6 -4.71 -13.24 -5.93
CA GLU A 6 -6.08 -13.75 -5.82
C GLU A 6 -7.07 -12.73 -6.39
N ALA A 7 -8.28 -13.20 -6.70
CA ALA A 7 -9.38 -12.36 -7.18
C ALA A 7 -10.56 -12.32 -6.21
N CYS A 8 -10.60 -13.21 -5.21
CA CYS A 8 -11.74 -13.32 -4.31
C CYS A 8 -11.92 -12.03 -3.48
N THR A 9 -13.16 -11.63 -3.29
CA THR A 9 -13.54 -10.48 -2.46
C THR A 9 -14.58 -10.97 -1.46
N PHE A 10 -14.40 -10.61 -0.18
CA PHE A 10 -15.28 -11.04 0.91
C PHE A 10 -15.75 -9.85 1.72
N VAL A 11 -16.88 -10.02 2.39
CA VAL A 11 -17.44 -9.08 3.35
C VAL A 11 -17.78 -9.82 4.64
N LEU A 12 -17.50 -9.18 5.78
CA LEU A 12 -17.89 -9.66 7.11
C LEU A 12 -19.01 -8.77 7.63
N ASP A 13 -20.15 -9.38 7.95
CA ASP A 13 -21.14 -8.75 8.81
C ASP A 13 -20.62 -8.78 10.25
N THR A 14 -20.35 -7.61 10.83
CA THR A 14 -19.76 -7.49 12.17
C THR A 14 -20.76 -7.76 13.31
N GLU A 15 -22.06 -7.73 13.03
CA GLU A 15 -23.11 -8.05 14.01
C GLU A 15 -23.32 -9.56 14.09
N THR A 16 -23.53 -10.21 12.94
CA THR A 16 -23.78 -11.66 12.87
C THR A 16 -22.51 -12.49 12.83
N LYS A 17 -21.36 -11.85 12.56
CA LYS A 17 -20.02 -12.47 12.43
C LYS A 17 -19.94 -13.48 11.29
N GLN A 18 -20.75 -13.30 10.26
CA GLN A 18 -20.78 -14.17 9.09
C GLN A 18 -20.03 -13.55 7.91
N TRP A 19 -19.21 -14.36 7.25
CA TRP A 19 -18.57 -14.00 5.99
C TRP A 19 -19.51 -14.30 4.82
N SER A 20 -19.42 -13.48 3.78
CA SER A 20 -20.11 -13.70 2.51
C SER A 20 -19.21 -13.29 1.34
N ASP A 21 -19.44 -13.89 0.19
CA ASP A 21 -18.73 -13.56 -1.04
C ASP A 21 -19.27 -12.27 -1.67
N LEU A 22 -18.35 -11.49 -2.25
CA LEU A 22 -18.64 -10.43 -3.21
C LEU A 22 -18.14 -10.86 -4.60
N PRO A 23 -18.61 -10.25 -5.70
CA PRO A 23 -18.06 -10.47 -7.02
C PRO A 23 -16.52 -10.44 -7.01
N PRO A 24 -15.83 -11.42 -7.58
CA PRO A 24 -14.37 -11.42 -7.61
C PRO A 24 -13.85 -10.32 -8.57
N LEU A 25 -12.61 -9.90 -8.37
CA LEU A 25 -11.92 -9.01 -9.31
C LEU A 25 -11.90 -9.62 -10.72
N PRO A 26 -11.93 -8.80 -11.79
CA PRO A 26 -11.88 -9.30 -13.17
C PRO A 26 -10.65 -10.16 -13.48
N VAL A 27 -9.51 -9.85 -12.85
CA VAL A 27 -8.28 -10.65 -12.90
C VAL A 27 -7.59 -10.68 -11.53
N PRO A 28 -6.85 -11.76 -11.18
CA PRO A 28 -6.13 -11.82 -9.92
C PRO A 28 -5.07 -10.72 -9.80
N ARG A 29 -4.95 -10.14 -8.60
CA ARG A 29 -3.98 -9.06 -8.34
C ARG A 29 -3.19 -9.28 -7.07
N TYR A 30 -1.89 -8.98 -7.13
CA TYR A 30 -0.98 -9.03 -6.00
C TYR A 30 -0.77 -7.63 -5.41
N ALA A 31 -1.08 -7.49 -4.11
CA ALA A 31 -0.93 -6.27 -3.32
C ALA A 31 -1.42 -4.97 -4.02
N PRO A 32 -2.66 -4.94 -4.56
CA PRO A 32 -3.23 -3.71 -5.10
C PRO A 32 -3.49 -2.67 -3.99
N ALA A 33 -3.55 -1.40 -4.38
CA ALA A 33 -4.11 -0.35 -3.56
C ALA A 33 -5.63 -0.50 -3.48
N THR A 34 -6.20 -0.40 -2.28
CA THR A 34 -7.65 -0.57 -2.06
C THR A 34 -8.18 0.49 -1.11
N GLN A 35 -9.33 1.10 -1.40
CA GLN A 35 -10.00 2.04 -0.50
C GLN A 35 -11.51 2.15 -0.77
N LEU A 36 -12.30 2.46 0.26
CA LEU A 36 -13.70 2.86 0.08
C LEU A 36 -13.78 4.36 -0.21
N TRP A 37 -14.46 4.72 -1.29
CA TRP A 37 -14.67 6.11 -1.68
C TRP A 37 -16.02 6.26 -2.39
N ARG A 38 -16.80 7.29 -2.03
CA ARG A 38 -18.11 7.59 -2.65
C ARG A 38 -19.06 6.38 -2.75
N GLY A 39 -19.11 5.55 -1.70
CA GLY A 39 -19.97 4.36 -1.64
C GLY A 39 -19.52 3.19 -2.51
N ARG A 40 -18.27 3.21 -2.99
CA ARG A 40 -17.70 2.16 -3.83
C ARG A 40 -16.39 1.66 -3.24
N LEU A 41 -16.16 0.36 -3.34
CA LEU A 41 -14.86 -0.26 -3.05
C LEU A 41 -14.00 -0.12 -4.30
N HIS A 42 -12.91 0.65 -4.21
CA HIS A 42 -11.97 0.84 -5.30
C HIS A 42 -10.74 -0.04 -5.11
N VAL A 43 -10.32 -0.72 -6.17
CA VAL A 43 -9.11 -1.57 -6.21
C VAL A 43 -8.30 -1.17 -7.43
N MET A 44 -7.02 -0.87 -7.25
CA MET A 44 -6.20 -0.35 -8.32
C MET A 44 -4.73 -0.70 -8.22
N GLY A 45 -4.06 -0.77 -9.37
CA GLY A 45 -2.64 -1.04 -9.44
C GLY A 45 -2.31 -2.50 -9.09
N GLY A 46 -1.27 -2.68 -8.27
CA GLY A 46 -0.75 -4.00 -7.90
C GLY A 46 0.13 -4.61 -8.98
N SER A 47 0.52 -5.86 -8.75
CA SER A 47 1.17 -6.68 -9.77
C SER A 47 0.28 -7.82 -10.26
N GLY A 48 0.55 -8.30 -11.47
CA GLY A 48 -0.06 -9.52 -11.98
C GLY A 48 0.37 -10.77 -11.19
N ILE A 49 -0.10 -11.94 -11.63
CA ILE A 49 0.14 -13.24 -10.99
C ILE A 49 1.64 -13.53 -10.80
N ASN A 50 2.49 -12.99 -11.68
CA ASN A 50 3.95 -13.15 -11.61
C ASN A 50 4.64 -12.31 -10.51
N ARG A 51 3.87 -11.49 -9.77
CA ARG A 51 4.34 -10.54 -8.74
C ARG A 51 5.43 -9.58 -9.22
N TYR A 52 5.46 -9.30 -10.52
CA TYR A 52 6.53 -8.52 -11.13
C TYR A 52 6.01 -7.46 -12.06
N THR A 53 5.15 -7.84 -13.01
CA THR A 53 4.55 -6.89 -13.95
C THR A 53 3.71 -5.89 -13.16
N PRO A 54 4.01 -4.59 -13.22
CA PRO A 54 3.18 -3.57 -12.61
C PRO A 54 1.94 -3.37 -13.48
N GLU A 55 0.77 -3.44 -12.84
CA GLU A 55 -0.52 -3.37 -13.53
C GLU A 55 -1.19 -2.05 -13.17
N VAL A 56 -1.97 -1.47 -14.09
CA VAL A 56 -2.46 -0.08 -13.98
C VAL A 56 -3.98 0.01 -13.82
N GLU A 57 -4.67 -1.10 -13.95
CA GLU A 57 -6.11 -1.16 -13.94
C GLU A 57 -6.65 -0.67 -12.60
N HIS A 58 -7.80 -0.02 -12.68
CA HIS A 58 -8.55 0.50 -11.57
C HIS A 58 -9.98 0.02 -11.76
N TRP A 59 -10.51 -0.64 -10.74
CA TRP A 59 -11.89 -1.11 -10.72
C TRP A 59 -12.60 -0.58 -9.50
N SER A 60 -13.92 -0.47 -9.59
CA SER A 60 -14.74 -0.17 -8.44
C SER A 60 -16.03 -1.00 -8.41
N LEU A 61 -16.49 -1.32 -7.20
CA LEU A 61 -17.75 -2.02 -6.96
C LEU A 61 -18.60 -1.18 -6.01
N ALA A 62 -19.80 -0.78 -6.43
CA ALA A 62 -20.73 -0.12 -5.53
C ALA A 62 -21.18 -1.08 -4.43
N VAL A 63 -21.11 -0.60 -3.18
CA VAL A 63 -21.46 -1.40 -2.00
C VAL A 63 -22.41 -0.63 -1.09
N LYS A 64 -23.39 -1.33 -0.54
CA LYS A 64 -24.31 -0.78 0.47
C LYS A 64 -24.79 -1.91 1.38
N ASP A 65 -24.79 -1.67 2.69
CA ASP A 65 -25.26 -2.64 3.69
C ASP A 65 -24.59 -4.03 3.54
N GLY A 66 -23.27 -4.02 3.28
CA GLY A 66 -22.48 -5.24 3.06
C GLY A 66 -22.80 -5.99 1.76
N LYS A 67 -23.58 -5.42 0.83
CA LYS A 67 -23.97 -6.06 -0.43
C LYS A 67 -23.44 -5.30 -1.65
N PRO A 68 -23.12 -6.01 -2.74
CA PRO A 68 -22.79 -5.37 -4.00
C PRO A 68 -24.07 -4.85 -4.66
N LEU A 69 -24.02 -3.65 -5.23
CA LEU A 69 -25.13 -3.08 -6.02
C LEU A 69 -25.02 -3.43 -7.51
N GLU A 70 -23.90 -4.03 -7.92
CA GLU A 70 -23.57 -4.41 -9.28
C GLU A 70 -23.13 -5.89 -9.31
N LYS A 71 -23.37 -6.58 -10.42
CA LYS A 71 -22.97 -8.00 -10.57
C LYS A 71 -21.48 -8.16 -10.86
N GLU A 72 -20.87 -7.14 -11.43
CA GLU A 72 -19.48 -7.13 -11.89
C GLU A 72 -18.81 -5.83 -11.45
N TRP A 73 -17.49 -5.86 -11.35
CA TRP A 73 -16.70 -4.67 -11.10
C TRP A 73 -16.73 -3.74 -12.30
N ARG A 74 -16.92 -2.45 -12.04
CA ARG A 74 -16.82 -1.40 -13.06
C ARG A 74 -15.36 -1.05 -13.31
N SER A 75 -14.95 -1.01 -14.57
CA SER A 75 -13.65 -0.42 -14.95
C SER A 75 -13.68 1.09 -14.77
N GLU A 76 -12.68 1.61 -14.08
CA GLU A 76 -12.44 3.04 -13.86
C GLU A 76 -11.24 3.50 -14.69
N ILE A 77 -10.92 4.80 -14.58
CA ILE A 77 -9.74 5.37 -15.22
C ILE A 77 -8.46 4.76 -14.60
N PRO A 78 -7.59 4.11 -15.41
CA PRO A 78 -6.37 3.46 -14.94
C PRO A 78 -5.45 4.42 -14.20
N ILE A 79 -4.71 3.90 -13.22
CA ILE A 79 -3.74 4.70 -12.47
C ILE A 79 -2.53 5.04 -13.35
N PRO A 80 -1.93 6.24 -13.22
CA PRO A 80 -0.82 6.64 -14.10
C PRO A 80 0.42 5.73 -14.01
N ARG A 81 0.62 5.04 -12.88
CA ARG A 81 1.70 4.07 -12.68
C ARG A 81 1.27 2.93 -11.77
N GLY A 82 1.45 1.71 -12.28
CA GLY A 82 1.09 0.45 -11.64
C GLY A 82 2.06 -0.05 -10.57
N GLY A 83 1.77 -1.23 -10.02
CA GLY A 83 2.67 -1.95 -9.11
C GLY A 83 2.19 -2.05 -7.67
N PRO A 84 2.77 -2.97 -6.87
CA PRO A 84 2.27 -3.34 -5.55
C PRO A 84 2.71 -2.41 -4.42
N HIS A 85 2.15 -2.66 -3.24
CA HIS A 85 2.62 -2.14 -1.95
C HIS A 85 2.51 -0.60 -1.80
N ARG A 86 1.48 -0.02 -2.40
CA ARG A 86 1.15 1.41 -2.41
C ARG A 86 0.22 1.76 -1.25
N ALA A 87 0.36 2.96 -0.70
CA ALA A 87 -0.67 3.53 0.16
C ALA A 87 -1.85 4.05 -0.70
N CYS A 88 -3.08 3.87 -0.20
CA CYS A 88 -4.30 4.35 -0.84
C CYS A 88 -5.14 5.11 0.19
N VAL A 89 -5.24 6.43 0.03
CA VAL A 89 -5.81 7.33 1.04
C VAL A 89 -6.96 8.12 0.44
N VAL A 90 -8.10 8.17 1.12
CA VAL A 90 -9.18 9.10 0.80
C VAL A 90 -9.16 10.24 1.81
N ALA A 91 -9.01 11.46 1.33
CA ALA A 91 -9.11 12.67 2.14
C ALA A 91 -9.69 13.82 1.32
N ASN A 92 -10.50 14.67 1.96
CA ASN A 92 -11.16 15.81 1.29
C ASN A 92 -11.93 15.40 0.02
N ASP A 93 -12.61 14.24 0.09
CA ASP A 93 -13.34 13.61 -1.03
C ASP A 93 -12.50 13.39 -2.30
N LYS A 94 -11.19 13.13 -2.12
CA LYS A 94 -10.26 12.77 -3.20
C LYS A 94 -9.53 11.49 -2.83
N LEU A 95 -9.30 10.64 -3.83
CA LEU A 95 -8.57 9.39 -3.66
C LEU A 95 -7.11 9.58 -4.10
N MET A 96 -6.17 9.20 -3.25
CA MET A 96 -4.74 9.37 -3.49
C MET A 96 -4.01 8.03 -3.43
N VAL A 97 -3.10 7.82 -4.36
CA VAL A 97 -2.21 6.65 -4.40
C VAL A 97 -0.78 7.14 -4.27
N ILE A 98 -0.05 6.60 -3.29
CA ILE A 98 1.26 7.12 -2.87
C ILE A 98 2.28 5.98 -2.88
N GLY A 99 3.45 6.26 -3.47
CA GLY A 99 4.63 5.41 -3.39
C GLY A 99 4.49 4.07 -4.11
N GLY A 100 4.86 2.99 -3.44
CA GLY A 100 4.83 1.62 -3.94
C GLY A 100 6.08 1.23 -4.73
N GLN A 101 6.01 0.06 -5.38
CA GLN A 101 7.13 -0.46 -6.13
C GLN A 101 6.71 -1.13 -7.44
N GLU A 102 7.71 -1.42 -8.28
CA GLU A 102 7.64 -2.37 -9.38
C GLU A 102 8.53 -3.56 -9.05
N GLY A 103 8.08 -4.76 -9.43
CA GLY A 103 8.77 -5.98 -9.06
C GLY A 103 8.51 -6.36 -7.60
N ASP A 104 8.48 -7.65 -7.31
CA ASP A 104 8.58 -8.19 -5.96
C ASP A 104 9.23 -9.57 -6.02
N PHE A 105 9.64 -10.08 -4.87
CA PHE A 105 10.20 -11.41 -4.74
C PHE A 105 9.17 -12.47 -5.11
N MET A 106 9.55 -13.37 -6.01
CA MET A 106 8.69 -14.49 -6.37
C MET A 106 8.96 -15.66 -5.42
N ALA A 107 7.92 -16.21 -4.81
CA ALA A 107 8.07 -17.40 -3.97
C ALA A 107 8.66 -18.57 -4.79
N LYS A 108 9.63 -19.28 -4.22
CA LYS A 108 10.17 -20.51 -4.84
C LYS A 108 9.19 -21.65 -4.55
N PRO A 109 8.58 -22.27 -5.58
CA PRO A 109 7.66 -23.40 -5.38
C PRO A 109 8.31 -24.49 -4.54
N GLY A 110 7.58 -25.03 -3.57
CA GLY A 110 8.06 -26.13 -2.71
C GLY A 110 9.19 -25.79 -1.74
N SER A 111 9.56 -24.51 -1.56
CA SER A 111 10.63 -24.17 -0.60
C SER A 111 10.21 -24.49 0.84
N PRO A 112 10.93 -25.37 1.56
CA PRO A 112 10.54 -25.80 2.92
C PRO A 112 10.65 -24.69 3.96
N ILE A 113 11.32 -23.59 3.62
CA ILE A 113 11.50 -22.42 4.47
C ILE A 113 11.00 -21.13 3.79
N PHE A 114 10.09 -21.27 2.82
CA PHE A 114 9.42 -20.14 2.15
C PHE A 114 10.40 -19.13 1.53
N LYS A 115 11.48 -19.60 0.87
CA LYS A 115 12.40 -18.70 0.17
C LYS A 115 11.69 -18.06 -1.03
N CYS A 116 12.01 -16.79 -1.26
CA CYS A 116 11.67 -16.12 -2.51
C CYS A 116 12.93 -15.88 -3.36
N SER A 117 12.81 -15.91 -4.68
CA SER A 117 13.86 -15.49 -5.61
C SER A 117 13.86 -13.97 -5.71
N ARG A 118 15.04 -13.36 -5.52
CA ARG A 118 15.23 -11.92 -5.68
C ARG A 118 15.02 -11.53 -7.14
N ARG A 119 14.32 -10.41 -7.34
CA ARG A 119 14.19 -9.73 -8.63
C ARG A 119 14.64 -8.29 -8.49
N ASN A 120 14.78 -7.62 -9.62
CA ASN A 120 14.94 -6.17 -9.60
C ASN A 120 13.65 -5.55 -9.05
N GLU A 121 13.80 -4.54 -8.20
CA GLU A 121 12.69 -3.81 -7.61
C GLU A 121 13.00 -2.33 -7.78
N VAL A 122 12.02 -1.56 -8.21
CA VAL A 122 12.10 -0.10 -8.30
C VAL A 122 11.07 0.46 -7.34
N VAL A 123 11.50 1.30 -6.39
CA VAL A 123 10.61 1.95 -5.43
C VAL A 123 10.28 3.35 -5.95
N TYR A 124 9.03 3.76 -5.77
CA TYR A 124 8.53 5.03 -6.29
C TYR A 124 8.23 6.03 -5.17
N ASP A 125 8.38 7.31 -5.50
CA ASP A 125 8.01 8.46 -4.67
C ASP A 125 6.76 9.18 -5.19
N ASN A 126 6.20 8.73 -6.32
CA ASN A 126 5.09 9.40 -6.99
C ASN A 126 3.84 9.43 -6.10
N VAL A 127 3.11 10.54 -6.21
CA VAL A 127 1.82 10.75 -5.58
C VAL A 127 0.83 11.13 -6.67
N PHE A 128 -0.22 10.32 -6.81
CA PHE A 128 -1.31 10.61 -7.75
C PHE A 128 -2.60 10.83 -6.97
N MET A 129 -3.41 11.78 -7.43
CA MET A 129 -4.71 12.09 -6.86
C MET A 129 -5.77 12.03 -7.94
N LEU A 130 -6.81 11.25 -7.71
CA LEU A 130 -8.01 11.22 -8.51
C LEU A 130 -8.99 12.24 -7.93
N ASP A 131 -9.31 13.25 -8.73
CA ASP A 131 -10.19 14.32 -8.29
C ASP A 131 -11.68 13.99 -8.48
N ASP A 132 -12.51 14.97 -8.20
CA ASP A 132 -13.97 14.89 -8.29
C ASP A 132 -14.49 14.77 -9.73
N GLU A 133 -13.70 15.20 -10.71
CA GLU A 133 -13.94 15.03 -12.15
C GLU A 133 -13.42 13.69 -12.68
N MET A 134 -12.91 12.82 -11.79
CA MET A 134 -12.29 11.54 -12.11
C MET A 134 -11.03 11.67 -12.96
N VAL A 135 -10.27 12.76 -12.81
CA VAL A 135 -9.00 12.94 -13.53
C VAL A 135 -7.83 12.71 -12.58
N TRP A 136 -6.90 11.83 -12.99
CA TRP A 136 -5.65 11.64 -12.26
C TRP A 136 -4.72 12.86 -12.44
N LYS A 137 -4.29 13.41 -11.30
CA LYS A 137 -3.34 14.53 -11.22
C LYS A 137 -2.10 14.10 -10.47
N ASN A 138 -0.94 14.60 -10.93
CA ASN A 138 0.31 14.47 -10.19
C ASN A 138 0.32 15.47 -9.02
N LEU A 139 0.67 14.99 -7.84
CA LEU A 139 0.99 15.82 -6.69
C LEU A 139 2.50 15.82 -6.43
N PRO A 140 3.01 16.73 -5.58
CA PRO A 140 4.41 16.72 -5.19
C PRO A 140 4.84 15.35 -4.65
N PRO A 141 5.98 14.81 -5.11
CA PRO A 141 6.43 13.47 -4.74
C PRO A 141 6.89 13.41 -3.28
N MET A 142 6.91 12.22 -2.71
CA MET A 142 7.48 11.97 -1.39
C MET A 142 8.95 12.42 -1.34
N PRO A 143 9.47 12.85 -0.17
CA PRO A 143 10.89 13.22 -0.03
C PRO A 143 11.87 12.07 -0.30
N LYS A 144 11.37 10.83 -0.26
CA LYS A 144 12.10 9.60 -0.51
C LYS A 144 11.15 8.57 -1.12
N PRO A 145 11.57 7.75 -2.09
CA PRO A 145 10.78 6.61 -2.55
C PRO A 145 10.44 5.66 -1.41
N ASP A 146 9.19 5.19 -1.36
CA ASP A 146 8.73 4.32 -0.28
C ASP A 146 7.67 3.32 -0.75
N SER A 147 7.78 2.08 -0.28
CA SER A 147 6.84 0.98 -0.52
C SER A 147 6.59 0.17 0.76
N HIS A 148 5.70 -0.83 0.69
CA HIS A 148 5.22 -1.57 1.87
C HIS A 148 4.55 -0.66 2.91
N ILE A 149 3.79 0.31 2.38
CA ILE A 149 3.10 1.36 3.13
C ILE A 149 1.58 1.27 2.99
N GLU A 150 1.02 0.13 2.62
CA GLU A 150 -0.43 -0.05 2.34
C GLU A 150 -1.32 0.40 3.50
N PHE A 151 -0.87 0.14 4.73
CA PHE A 151 -1.54 0.51 5.98
C PHE A 151 -0.61 1.26 6.96
N ALA A 152 0.54 1.75 6.46
CA ALA A 152 1.54 2.44 7.26
C ALA A 152 1.27 3.96 7.36
N TRP A 153 0.02 4.37 7.32
CA TRP A 153 -0.38 5.76 7.26
C TRP A 153 -1.63 6.07 8.09
N THR A 154 -1.81 7.34 8.44
CA THR A 154 -3.02 7.84 9.11
C THR A 154 -3.24 9.32 8.77
N LEU A 155 -4.47 9.79 8.95
CA LEU A 155 -4.82 11.20 8.74
C LEU A 155 -4.75 11.97 10.06
N VAL A 156 -4.00 13.07 10.07
CA VAL A 156 -3.81 13.94 11.25
C VAL A 156 -3.90 15.39 10.80
N ASN A 157 -4.83 16.17 11.36
CA ASN A 157 -4.94 17.62 11.13
C ASN A 157 -4.85 18.02 9.64
N ASN A 158 -5.70 17.43 8.80
CA ASN A 158 -5.69 17.59 7.34
C ASN A 158 -4.33 17.30 6.67
N SER A 159 -3.60 16.31 7.20
CA SER A 159 -2.35 15.82 6.62
C SER A 159 -2.36 14.30 6.57
N ILE A 160 -1.66 13.74 5.59
CA ILE A 160 -1.34 12.31 5.55
C ILE A 160 -0.01 12.12 6.27
N VAL A 161 0.03 11.27 7.28
CA VAL A 161 1.26 10.89 7.99
C VAL A 161 1.58 9.44 7.63
N ILE A 162 2.79 9.19 7.13
CA ILE A 162 3.31 7.87 6.75
C ILE A 162 4.51 7.55 7.65
N ALA A 163 4.56 6.33 8.19
CA ALA A 163 5.64 5.91 9.08
C ALA A 163 6.10 4.47 8.83
N GLY A 164 7.39 4.31 8.52
CA GLY A 164 7.97 3.02 8.12
C GLY A 164 7.85 2.79 6.62
N GLY A 165 8.23 1.60 6.17
CA GLY A 165 8.24 1.21 4.76
C GLY A 165 9.60 0.71 4.29
N THR A 166 9.77 0.60 2.97
CA THR A 166 11.01 0.22 2.32
C THR A 166 11.35 1.14 1.17
N THR A 167 12.61 1.55 1.14
CA THR A 167 13.15 2.43 0.10
C THR A 167 14.10 1.67 -0.82
N GLU A 168 14.65 2.38 -1.79
CA GLU A 168 15.74 1.93 -2.66
C GLU A 168 16.85 1.17 -1.93
N LYS A 169 17.43 0.19 -2.63
CA LYS A 169 18.51 -0.63 -2.10
C LYS A 169 19.75 0.22 -1.86
N HIS A 170 20.51 -0.14 -0.82
CA HIS A 170 21.77 0.50 -0.50
C HIS A 170 22.70 0.48 -1.73
N PRO A 171 23.28 1.61 -2.17
CA PRO A 171 23.93 1.74 -3.47
C PRO A 171 25.11 0.78 -3.66
N ILE A 172 25.85 0.50 -2.58
CA ILE A 172 27.00 -0.41 -2.56
C ILE A 172 26.59 -1.86 -2.26
N THR A 173 26.04 -2.13 -1.07
CA THR A 173 25.75 -3.50 -0.62
C THR A 173 24.55 -4.15 -1.32
N LYS A 174 23.75 -3.38 -2.06
CA LYS A 174 22.50 -3.79 -2.72
C LYS A 174 21.48 -4.42 -1.75
N LYS A 175 21.65 -4.20 -0.44
CA LYS A 175 20.70 -4.64 0.59
C LYS A 175 19.46 -3.76 0.56
N MET A 176 18.30 -4.36 0.84
CA MET A 176 17.07 -3.62 1.11
C MET A 176 17.28 -2.68 2.30
N VAL A 177 16.73 -1.48 2.22
CA VAL A 177 16.80 -0.46 3.27
C VAL A 177 15.39 -0.20 3.77
N LEU A 178 15.21 -0.33 5.08
CA LEU A 178 13.95 0.00 5.75
C LEU A 178 13.89 1.49 6.09
N VAL A 179 12.68 2.03 6.18
CA VAL A 179 12.43 3.45 6.47
C VAL A 179 12.12 3.62 7.97
N TRP A 180 12.58 4.75 8.52
CA TRP A 180 12.26 5.21 9.87
C TRP A 180 11.77 6.65 9.90
N GLU A 181 11.94 7.41 8.82
CA GLU A 181 11.45 8.78 8.75
C GLU A 181 9.91 8.75 8.80
N ILE A 182 9.34 9.73 9.50
CA ILE A 182 7.90 9.95 9.51
C ILE A 182 7.63 11.09 8.54
N PHE A 183 6.97 10.78 7.42
CA PHE A 183 6.64 11.75 6.39
C PHE A 183 5.24 12.32 6.64
N ARG A 184 5.11 13.65 6.53
CA ARG A 184 3.82 14.34 6.57
C ARG A 184 3.59 15.06 5.25
N PHE A 185 2.48 14.75 4.57
CA PHE A 185 1.95 15.51 3.45
C PHE A 185 0.80 16.38 3.92
N ASP A 186 1.01 17.69 3.95
CA ASP A 186 -0.01 18.67 4.33
C ASP A 186 -0.96 18.90 3.14
N LEU A 187 -2.25 18.60 3.32
CA LEU A 187 -3.23 18.65 2.22
C LEU A 187 -3.70 20.08 1.91
N ASN A 188 -3.44 21.06 2.78
CA ASN A 188 -3.73 22.47 2.49
C ASN A 188 -2.66 23.08 1.58
N THR A 189 -1.40 22.75 1.84
CA THR A 189 -0.24 23.35 1.16
C THR A 189 0.36 22.46 0.08
N LEU A 190 -0.01 21.19 0.04
CA LEU A 190 0.55 20.13 -0.81
C LEU A 190 2.07 20.00 -0.62
N LYS A 191 2.55 20.18 0.60
CA LYS A 191 3.98 20.09 0.93
C LYS A 191 4.29 18.90 1.80
N TRP A 192 5.39 18.23 1.46
CA TRP A 192 5.98 17.20 2.29
C TRP A 192 6.91 17.79 3.35
N SER A 193 6.97 17.13 4.49
CA SER A 193 7.92 17.42 5.58
C SER A 193 8.28 16.12 6.30
N VAL A 194 9.48 16.04 6.87
CA VAL A 194 9.86 14.98 7.80
C VAL A 194 9.60 15.50 9.20
N ILE A 195 8.69 14.85 9.94
CA ILE A 195 8.23 15.33 11.25
C ILE A 195 8.82 14.55 12.42
N GLY A 196 9.62 13.53 12.15
CA GLY A 196 10.26 12.72 13.18
C GLY A 196 10.88 11.45 12.61
N LYS A 197 11.34 10.59 13.52
CA LYS A 197 11.85 9.25 13.21
C LYS A 197 11.31 8.24 14.19
N LEU A 198 11.04 7.04 13.70
CA LEU A 198 10.78 5.87 14.51
C LEU A 198 12.04 5.47 15.29
N PRO A 199 11.92 4.79 16.45
CA PRO A 199 13.06 4.29 17.22
C PRO A 199 13.95 3.28 16.48
N TYR A 200 13.43 2.71 15.39
CA TYR A 200 14.13 1.79 14.50
C TYR A 200 13.49 1.79 13.10
N ARG A 201 14.21 1.30 12.10
CA ARG A 201 13.67 1.15 10.74
C ARG A 201 12.81 -0.11 10.65
N VAL A 202 11.67 0.01 9.98
CA VAL A 202 10.64 -1.05 9.95
C VAL A 202 9.78 -0.90 8.69
N LYS A 203 9.32 -2.02 8.12
CA LYS A 203 8.30 -2.05 7.05
C LYS A 203 7.02 -2.76 7.48
N THR A 204 5.96 -2.61 6.69
CA THR A 204 4.63 -3.22 6.94
C THR A 204 4.13 -2.93 8.35
N THR A 205 4.31 -1.69 8.79
CA THR A 205 3.83 -1.15 10.06
C THR A 205 2.33 -0.87 9.98
N LEU A 206 1.69 -0.84 11.15
CA LEU A 206 0.34 -0.32 11.32
C LEU A 206 0.44 0.98 12.11
N VAL A 207 -0.20 2.04 11.63
CA VAL A 207 -0.15 3.38 12.22
C VAL A 207 -1.54 3.79 12.67
N GLY A 208 -1.63 4.38 13.86
CA GLY A 208 -2.86 4.93 14.41
C GLY A 208 -2.60 6.29 15.04
N PHE A 209 -3.61 7.14 15.08
CA PHE A 209 -3.53 8.42 15.78
C PHE A 209 -4.73 8.56 16.70
N TRP A 210 -4.47 8.86 17.97
CA TRP A 210 -5.51 9.03 18.99
C TRP A 210 -5.06 10.04 20.04
N ASP A 211 -5.93 11.00 20.36
CA ASP A 211 -5.74 11.98 21.43
C ASP A 211 -4.39 12.73 21.39
N GLY A 212 -3.93 13.13 20.21
CA GLY A 212 -2.65 13.83 20.04
C GLY A 212 -1.43 12.93 19.90
N TRP A 213 -1.58 11.61 20.05
CA TRP A 213 -0.48 10.65 20.03
C TRP A 213 -0.49 9.82 18.75
N LEU A 214 0.69 9.68 18.14
CA LEU A 214 0.93 8.77 17.02
C LEU A 214 1.42 7.42 17.56
N TYR A 215 0.68 6.38 17.24
CA TYR A 215 1.00 5.00 17.58
C TYR A 215 1.48 4.28 16.32
N PHE A 216 2.47 3.41 16.49
CA PHE A 216 2.85 2.44 15.47
C PHE A 216 3.06 1.08 16.13
N THR A 217 2.73 0.00 15.42
CA THR A 217 2.93 -1.36 15.92
C THR A 217 3.23 -2.34 14.79
N SER A 218 3.74 -3.50 15.18
CA SER A 218 4.08 -4.61 14.28
C SER A 218 5.14 -4.26 13.22
N GLY A 219 5.27 -5.12 12.22
CA GLY A 219 6.16 -4.94 11.08
C GLY A 219 7.48 -5.70 11.18
N GLN A 220 8.23 -5.69 10.08
CA GLN A 220 9.55 -6.33 10.00
C GLN A 220 10.64 -5.29 10.26
N ARG A 221 11.26 -5.35 11.45
CA ARG A 221 12.37 -4.47 11.86
C ARG A 221 13.67 -4.80 11.13
N ASP A 222 14.57 -3.83 11.05
CA ASP A 222 15.95 -4.00 10.61
C ASP A 222 16.82 -4.86 11.56
N LYS A 223 18.05 -5.15 11.15
CA LYS A 223 19.01 -5.93 11.95
C LYS A 223 19.75 -5.11 13.02
N GLY A 224 19.68 -3.79 12.95
CA GLY A 224 20.31 -2.87 13.90
C GLY A 224 20.79 -1.61 13.21
N PRO A 225 21.35 -0.64 13.96
CA PRO A 225 21.76 0.66 13.43
C PRO A 225 22.67 0.59 12.19
N ASP A 226 23.59 -0.36 12.16
CA ASP A 226 24.60 -0.52 11.09
C ASP A 226 24.14 -1.41 9.92
N ASP A 227 23.03 -2.13 10.06
CA ASP A 227 22.48 -2.98 8.98
C ASP A 227 20.99 -2.69 8.78
N PRO A 228 20.63 -1.85 7.79
CA PRO A 228 19.25 -1.48 7.51
C PRO A 228 18.42 -2.62 6.90
N SER A 229 19.00 -3.80 6.67
CA SER A 229 18.27 -4.92 6.07
C SER A 229 17.26 -5.53 7.04
N PRO A 230 16.15 -6.07 6.52
CA PRO A 230 15.14 -6.70 7.36
C PRO A 230 15.72 -7.86 8.18
N ARG A 231 15.38 -7.90 9.46
CA ARG A 231 15.64 -9.02 10.37
C ARG A 231 14.62 -10.13 10.12
N LYS A 232 14.98 -11.36 10.50
CA LYS A 232 14.05 -12.48 10.52
C LYS A 232 12.89 -12.13 11.47
N VAL A 233 11.64 -12.27 11.01
CA VAL A 233 10.48 -12.19 11.90
C VAL A 233 10.55 -13.40 12.84
N ILE A 234 10.62 -13.13 14.14
CA ILE A 234 10.52 -14.15 15.19
C ILE A 234 9.13 -13.95 15.76
N GLY A 235 8.26 -14.94 15.56
CA GLY A 235 6.96 -15.00 16.22
C GLY A 235 7.09 -15.50 17.64
#